data_AF-A0A9N9UIL0-F1
#
_entry.id   AF-A0A9N9UIL0-F1
#
_cell.length_a   1.000
_cell.length_b   1.000
_cell.length_c   1.000
_cell.angle_alpha   90.00
_cell.angle_beta   90.00
_cell.angle_gamma   90.00
#
_symmetry.space_group_name_H-M   'P 1'
#
loop_
_entity.id
_entity.type
_entity.pdbx_description
1 polymer ?
#
loop_
_entity_poly.entity_id
_entity_poly.type
_entity_poly.pdbx_seq_one_letter_code
_entity_poly.pdbx_strand_id
1 'polypeptide(L)'
;MATTLDSTLFYLLDEASRRHSHDDSDDDEHENASSFFQHYKSHLDHLDVSSKYRLLHQLLCVRPPNPRFPDEVLQHLDSIFNGKKSSRILIQSQFLPPIRVFKRNPRPDVKVTLWRGDITTLVGVTAITNAANGQMLGCFQPSHKCIDNVIHSWAGPRLRDECFDTMNNARGGMDVPPGEAIVTKGYALPCPFVIHTVGPQLNRGETPSEKEISQLQFCYRSVLNETERLPSDEDGRKAVALCCISTGLFAFPADQAAEIAVKEVNAWLEEHQETSITDVIFNVFTESDHEIYKSIFAKLGNVEPQNPGMLLPSIQSDSLSIARQWLNSADAVLVTAGAGISAADGLDYTSTTLFAKHFPGFLKYGLRRLYDVFGFTEWPSEKDRWGYYFTHLNMVRNWPASPMYDSLITWLARFGDNAHVRTSNADGLFLANGLPEERLSTPQGAYAVLQCMDNCRPEATVPSLPLLKEAVKFLDPVTQRLNNTDKIPICQFCGGKMFICVRASSKFNEGPFAKGEAQWRSFRRRVMEDETKSVVILELGAGMNTPGVLRWPDEKLAERSGGRVKLVRVGMGLDASVSGELEAAGAGVAIDGDIKLALSFLLQGQSSMSVS
;
A
#
# COMPACT_ATOMS: atom_id res chain seq x y z
N MET A 1 13.85 12.62 24.81
CA MET A 1 14.33 11.26 25.13
C MET A 1 14.31 10.48 23.83
N ALA A 2 15.31 9.65 23.53
CA ALA A 2 15.29 8.84 22.33
C ALA A 2 14.11 7.86 22.38
N THR A 3 13.38 7.72 21.27
CA THR A 3 12.30 6.73 21.18
C THR A 3 12.89 5.31 21.16
N THR A 4 12.07 4.29 21.44
CA THR A 4 12.48 2.88 21.28
C THR A 4 13.03 2.62 19.88
N LEU A 5 12.39 3.16 18.84
CA LEU A 5 12.84 3.07 17.45
C LEU A 5 14.22 3.69 17.25
N ASP A 6 14.45 4.90 17.78
CA ASP A 6 15.76 5.56 17.65
C ASP A 6 16.85 4.74 18.33
N SER A 7 16.61 4.26 19.55
CA SER A 7 17.59 3.42 20.28
C SER A 7 17.96 2.15 19.50
N THR A 8 16.98 1.50 18.87
CA THR A 8 17.20 0.32 18.03
C THR A 8 17.97 0.67 16.76
N LEU A 9 17.65 1.79 16.10
CA LEU A 9 18.37 2.25 14.91
C LEU A 9 19.82 2.61 15.24
N PHE A 10 20.08 3.27 16.36
CA PHE A 10 21.43 3.55 16.84
C PHE A 10 22.23 2.26 17.01
N TYR A 11 21.66 1.24 17.66
CA TYR A 11 22.31 -0.06 17.80
C TYR A 11 22.64 -0.70 16.44
N LEU A 12 21.66 -0.74 15.53
CA LEU A 12 21.82 -1.38 14.22
C LEU A 12 22.84 -0.67 13.33
N LEU A 13 22.88 0.67 13.36
CA LEU A 13 23.88 1.46 12.64
C LEU A 13 25.29 1.22 13.20
N ASP A 14 25.44 1.14 14.52
CA ASP A 14 26.72 0.84 15.17
C ASP A 14 27.19 -0.59 14.92
N GLU A 15 26.26 -1.54 14.84
CA GLU A 15 26.56 -2.91 14.45
C GLU A 15 26.97 -2.99 12.96
N ALA A 16 26.26 -2.31 12.06
CA ALA A 16 26.58 -2.29 10.64
C ALA A 16 27.95 -1.66 10.38
N SER A 17 28.25 -0.52 11.03
CA SER A 17 29.56 0.15 10.93
C SER A 17 30.71 -0.75 11.39
N ARG A 18 30.56 -1.46 12.52
CA ARG A 18 31.58 -2.41 13.02
C ARG A 18 31.82 -3.61 12.10
N ARG A 19 30.78 -4.10 11.43
CA ARG A 19 30.92 -5.22 10.48
C ARG A 19 31.68 -4.81 9.24
N HIS A 20 31.37 -3.62 8.70
CA HIS A 20 32.10 -3.11 7.54
C HIS A 20 33.59 -2.85 7.85
N SER A 21 33.93 -2.41 9.07
CA SER A 21 35.34 -2.22 9.46
C SER A 21 36.16 -3.51 9.58
N HIS A 22 35.55 -4.69 9.45
CA HIS A 22 36.21 -5.99 9.60
C HIS A 22 36.35 -6.79 8.28
N ASP A 23 35.79 -6.31 7.16
CA ASP A 23 35.98 -6.93 5.84
C ASP A 23 37.22 -6.32 5.15
N ASP A 24 38.34 -7.04 5.10
CA ASP A 24 39.66 -6.61 4.56
C ASP A 24 39.71 -6.45 3.01
N SER A 25 38.75 -5.79 2.36
CA SER A 25 38.79 -5.56 0.90
C SER A 25 38.54 -4.10 0.48
N ASP A 26 39.57 -3.47 -0.11
CA ASP A 26 39.64 -2.15 -0.77
C ASP A 26 39.34 -0.89 0.09
N ASP A 27 40.40 -0.15 0.45
CA ASP A 27 40.41 1.03 1.33
C ASP A 27 39.45 2.17 0.91
N ASP A 28 39.15 2.34 -0.39
CA ASP A 28 38.33 3.45 -0.90
C ASP A 28 36.79 3.24 -0.72
N GLU A 29 36.31 1.98 -0.67
CA GLU A 29 34.88 1.70 -0.39
C GLU A 29 34.57 1.77 1.12
N HIS A 30 35.55 1.50 1.96
CA HIS A 30 35.44 1.50 3.42
C HIS A 30 35.20 2.88 4.02
N GLU A 31 35.94 3.90 3.59
CA GLU A 31 35.76 5.27 4.06
C GLU A 31 34.34 5.80 3.72
N ASN A 32 33.82 5.43 2.54
CA ASN A 32 32.50 5.83 2.09
C ASN A 32 31.37 5.16 2.89
N ALA A 33 31.48 3.86 3.20
CA ALA A 33 30.48 3.13 3.97
C ALA A 33 30.43 3.57 5.45
N SER A 34 31.59 3.75 6.09
CA SER A 34 31.67 4.24 7.47
C SER A 34 31.13 5.68 7.60
N SER A 35 31.49 6.54 6.64
CA SER A 35 30.93 7.89 6.52
C SER A 35 29.41 7.88 6.34
N PHE A 36 28.87 6.93 5.57
CA PHE A 36 27.43 6.76 5.36
C PHE A 36 26.69 6.43 6.66
N PHE A 37 27.11 5.42 7.43
CA PHE A 37 26.42 5.07 8.68
C PHE A 37 26.50 6.19 9.72
N GLN A 38 27.64 6.86 9.81
CA GLN A 38 27.82 8.01 10.71
C GLN A 38 26.97 9.21 10.30
N HIS A 39 26.77 9.42 8.99
CA HIS A 39 25.84 10.42 8.48
C HIS A 39 24.40 10.12 8.92
N TYR A 40 23.90 8.89 8.73
CA TYR A 40 22.56 8.53 9.21
C TYR A 40 22.43 8.70 10.72
N LYS A 41 23.42 8.22 11.48
CA LYS A 41 23.46 8.31 12.95
C LYS A 41 23.34 9.76 13.44
N SER A 42 24.06 10.68 12.80
CA SER A 42 24.03 12.10 13.14
C SER A 42 22.76 12.84 12.71
N HIS A 43 21.97 12.28 11.79
CA HIS A 43 20.77 12.89 11.23
C HIS A 43 19.49 12.11 11.54
N LEU A 44 19.51 11.11 12.43
CA LEU A 44 18.34 10.31 12.78
C LEU A 44 17.16 11.20 13.25
N ASP A 45 17.44 12.23 14.04
CA ASP A 45 16.40 13.17 14.54
C ASP A 45 15.75 14.02 13.44
N HIS A 46 16.37 14.11 12.25
CA HIS A 46 15.85 14.82 11.09
C HIS A 46 15.07 13.93 10.13
N LEU A 47 15.15 12.60 10.29
CA LEU A 47 14.37 11.67 9.48
C LEU A 47 12.92 11.65 9.95
N ASP A 48 12.01 11.70 9.00
CA ASP A 48 10.61 11.41 9.28
C ASP A 48 10.44 9.94 9.71
N VAL A 49 9.36 9.67 10.43
CA VAL A 49 9.08 8.36 11.03
C VAL A 49 9.03 7.25 9.99
N SER A 50 8.45 7.51 8.81
CA SER A 50 8.38 6.50 7.75
C SER A 50 9.77 6.15 7.21
N SER A 51 10.67 7.13 7.11
CA SER A 51 12.08 6.93 6.75
C SER A 51 12.86 6.16 7.81
N LYS A 52 12.61 6.41 9.11
CA LYS A 52 13.19 5.62 10.21
C LYS A 52 12.78 4.14 10.11
N TYR A 53 11.51 3.85 9.87
CA TYR A 53 11.06 2.47 9.67
C TYR A 53 11.67 1.85 8.40
N ARG A 54 11.76 2.58 7.29
CA ARG A 54 12.44 2.07 6.07
C ARG A 54 13.88 1.68 6.38
N LEU A 55 14.62 2.54 7.09
CA LEU A 55 15.98 2.25 7.51
C LEU A 55 16.06 1.01 8.41
N LEU A 56 15.13 0.86 9.37
CA LEU A 56 15.03 -0.34 10.22
C LEU A 56 14.90 -1.61 9.37
N HIS A 57 13.95 -1.65 8.43
CA HIS A 57 13.76 -2.81 7.55
C HIS A 57 14.98 -3.09 6.68
N GLN A 58 15.64 -2.05 6.15
CA GLN A 58 16.84 -2.22 5.32
C GLN A 58 18.01 -2.80 6.14
N LEU A 59 18.27 -2.27 7.33
CA LEU A 59 19.32 -2.75 8.23
C LEU A 59 19.07 -4.20 8.69
N LEU A 60 17.82 -4.54 9.01
CA LEU A 60 17.45 -5.92 9.37
C LEU A 60 17.54 -6.88 8.17
N CYS A 61 17.18 -6.43 6.97
CA CYS A 61 17.23 -7.22 5.74
C CYS A 61 18.66 -7.70 5.46
N VAL A 62 19.65 -6.81 5.53
CA VAL A 62 21.07 -7.16 5.25
C VAL A 62 21.78 -7.85 6.42
N ARG A 63 21.18 -7.88 7.61
CA ARG A 63 21.83 -8.39 8.82
C ARG A 63 21.84 -9.93 8.86
N PRO A 64 23.01 -10.59 8.97
CA PRO A 64 23.08 -12.03 9.25
C PRO A 64 22.45 -12.40 10.62
N PRO A 65 22.01 -13.66 10.80
CA PRO A 65 21.45 -14.15 12.07
C PRO A 65 22.48 -14.14 13.22
N ASN A 66 23.77 -14.21 12.89
CA ASN A 66 24.86 -14.17 13.86
C ASN A 66 25.69 -12.88 13.74
N PRO A 67 26.14 -12.29 14.86
CA PRO A 67 25.82 -12.69 16.25
C PRO A 67 24.32 -12.47 16.59
N ARG A 68 23.81 -13.18 17.60
CA ARG A 68 22.46 -12.95 18.12
C ARG A 68 22.31 -11.52 18.64
N PHE A 69 21.09 -11.00 18.56
CA PHE A 69 20.78 -9.72 19.20
C PHE A 69 20.85 -9.84 20.72
N PRO A 70 21.30 -8.78 21.43
CA PRO A 70 21.10 -8.66 22.86
C PRO A 70 19.61 -8.67 23.21
N ASP A 71 19.25 -9.24 24.37
CA ASP A 71 17.85 -9.39 24.81
C ASP A 71 17.08 -8.05 24.84
N GLU A 72 17.73 -6.97 25.29
CA GLU A 72 17.15 -5.62 25.32
C GLU A 72 16.76 -5.13 23.92
N VAL A 73 17.65 -5.33 22.93
CA VAL A 73 17.40 -4.93 21.54
C VAL A 73 16.28 -5.80 20.93
N LEU A 74 16.23 -7.09 21.25
CA LEU A 74 15.13 -7.97 20.84
C LEU A 74 13.79 -7.51 21.41
N GLN A 75 13.74 -7.13 22.69
CA GLN A 75 12.52 -6.61 23.32
C GLN A 75 12.04 -5.32 22.65
N HIS A 76 12.97 -4.43 22.30
CA HIS A 76 12.63 -3.22 21.53
C HIS A 76 12.07 -3.56 20.16
N LEU A 77 12.69 -4.48 19.43
CA LEU A 77 12.22 -4.94 18.12
C LEU A 77 10.83 -5.59 18.23
N ASP A 78 10.62 -6.47 19.20
CA ASP A 78 9.34 -7.11 19.47
C ASP A 78 8.25 -6.05 19.75
N SER A 79 8.55 -5.03 20.56
CA SER A 79 7.62 -3.91 20.82
C SER A 79 7.30 -3.12 19.55
N ILE A 80 8.30 -2.84 18.72
CA ILE A 80 8.13 -2.09 17.46
C ILE A 80 7.22 -2.87 16.50
N PHE A 81 7.51 -4.14 16.26
CA PHE A 81 6.74 -4.97 15.32
C PHE A 81 5.31 -5.24 15.82
N ASN A 82 5.12 -5.44 17.13
CA ASN A 82 3.78 -5.58 17.71
C ASN A 82 2.96 -4.29 17.60
N GLY A 83 3.57 -3.13 17.88
CA GLY A 83 2.91 -1.84 17.67
C GLY A 83 2.48 -1.64 16.21
N LYS A 84 3.33 -2.05 15.27
CA LYS A 84 2.98 -2.05 13.85
C LYS A 84 1.82 -3.00 13.53
N LYS A 85 1.85 -4.23 14.03
CA LYS A 85 0.75 -5.19 13.86
C LYS A 85 -0.59 -4.59 14.31
N SER A 86 -0.65 -3.94 15.47
CA SER A 86 -1.87 -3.29 15.98
C SER A 86 -2.38 -2.14 15.10
N SER A 87 -1.47 -1.43 14.42
CA SER A 87 -1.81 -0.35 13.48
C SER A 87 -2.33 -0.84 12.13
N ARG A 88 -2.12 -2.12 11.77
CA ARG A 88 -2.50 -2.65 10.46
C ARG A 88 -3.97 -3.05 10.41
N ILE A 89 -4.57 -2.87 9.24
CA ILE A 89 -5.86 -3.48 8.91
C ILE A 89 -5.63 -4.97 8.65
N LEU A 90 -6.12 -5.80 9.56
CA LEU A 90 -6.05 -7.26 9.46
C LEU A 90 -7.34 -7.81 8.84
N ILE A 91 -7.21 -8.82 7.98
CA ILE A 91 -8.32 -9.42 7.23
C ILE A 91 -8.70 -10.76 7.86
N GLN A 92 -9.95 -10.88 8.29
CA GLN A 92 -10.47 -12.11 8.89
C GLN A 92 -10.77 -13.16 7.82
N SER A 93 -9.94 -14.21 7.77
CA SER A 93 -9.98 -15.22 6.71
C SER A 93 -11.31 -15.98 6.65
N GLN A 94 -11.96 -16.21 7.81
CA GLN A 94 -13.22 -16.95 7.94
C GLN A 94 -14.40 -16.31 7.20
N PHE A 95 -14.31 -15.02 6.89
CA PHE A 95 -15.35 -14.26 6.20
C PHE A 95 -15.04 -14.05 4.71
N LEU A 96 -13.93 -14.58 4.21
CA LEU A 96 -13.64 -14.55 2.79
C LEU A 96 -14.61 -15.50 2.03
N PRO A 97 -15.20 -15.06 0.91
CA PRO A 97 -16.10 -15.89 0.14
C PRO A 97 -15.34 -17.06 -0.51
N PRO A 98 -15.78 -18.32 -0.32
CA PRO A 98 -15.19 -19.44 -1.01
C PRO A 98 -15.47 -19.32 -2.52
N ILE A 99 -14.47 -19.67 -3.34
CA ILE A 99 -14.64 -19.87 -4.79
C ILE A 99 -15.09 -21.31 -5.09
N ARG A 100 -14.79 -22.26 -4.18
CA ARG A 100 -15.20 -23.66 -4.27
C ARG A 100 -15.34 -24.27 -2.88
N VAL A 101 -16.24 -25.23 -2.74
CA VAL A 101 -16.45 -25.97 -1.48
C VAL A 101 -16.36 -27.47 -1.76
N PHE A 102 -15.47 -28.17 -1.05
CA PHE A 102 -15.38 -29.63 -1.08
C PHE A 102 -16.30 -30.19 0.01
N LYS A 103 -17.41 -30.77 -0.42
CA LYS A 103 -18.40 -31.39 0.47
C LYS A 103 -17.86 -32.66 1.08
N ARG A 104 -17.95 -32.79 2.40
CA ARG A 104 -17.53 -33.98 3.13
C ARG A 104 -18.63 -34.41 4.09
N ASN A 105 -18.78 -35.72 4.29
CA ASN A 105 -19.75 -36.29 5.21
C ASN A 105 -19.10 -37.49 5.89
N PRO A 106 -18.97 -37.53 7.23
CA PRO A 106 -19.56 -36.62 8.24
C PRO A 106 -18.71 -35.40 8.64
N ARG A 107 -17.60 -35.12 7.94
CA ARG A 107 -16.67 -34.03 8.29
C ARG A 107 -17.17 -32.65 7.82
N PRO A 108 -16.71 -31.55 8.43
CA PRO A 108 -16.93 -30.20 7.92
C PRO A 108 -16.41 -30.05 6.49
N ASP A 109 -17.07 -29.26 5.66
CA ASP A 109 -16.60 -28.97 4.29
C ASP A 109 -15.22 -28.30 4.29
N VAL A 110 -14.44 -28.47 3.21
CA VAL A 110 -13.25 -27.64 2.96
C VAL A 110 -13.64 -26.47 2.07
N LYS A 111 -13.34 -25.25 2.52
CA LYS A 111 -13.52 -24.03 1.74
C LYS A 111 -12.23 -23.72 0.98
N VAL A 112 -12.33 -23.53 -0.32
CA VAL A 112 -11.25 -23.00 -1.15
C VAL A 112 -11.59 -21.58 -1.54
N THR A 113 -10.66 -20.66 -1.30
CA THR A 113 -10.84 -19.22 -1.48
C THR A 113 -9.74 -18.68 -2.39
N LEU A 114 -10.09 -17.76 -3.29
CA LEU A 114 -9.13 -16.93 -4.01
C LEU A 114 -9.17 -15.53 -3.40
N TRP A 115 -8.03 -15.05 -2.90
CA TRP A 115 -7.97 -13.74 -2.25
C TRP A 115 -6.79 -12.93 -2.74
N ARG A 116 -7.06 -11.70 -3.19
CA ARG A 116 -6.03 -10.74 -3.54
C ARG A 116 -5.73 -9.79 -2.38
N GLY A 117 -4.51 -9.83 -1.88
CA GLY A 117 -4.06 -8.93 -0.81
C GLY A 117 -2.71 -9.31 -0.22
N ASP A 118 -2.31 -8.62 0.84
CA ASP A 118 -1.06 -8.87 1.55
C ASP A 118 -1.22 -10.05 2.53
N ILE A 119 -0.59 -11.18 2.22
CA ILE A 119 -0.65 -12.41 3.03
C ILE A 119 -0.31 -12.20 4.51
N THR A 120 0.52 -11.19 4.82
CA THR A 120 0.94 -10.89 6.20
C THR A 120 -0.14 -10.19 7.04
N THR A 121 -1.32 -9.93 6.46
CA THR A 121 -2.46 -9.29 7.14
C THR A 121 -3.60 -10.28 7.47
N LEU A 122 -3.51 -11.54 7.04
CA LEU A 122 -4.56 -12.53 7.29
C LEU A 122 -4.56 -12.98 8.75
N VAL A 123 -5.71 -12.84 9.43
CA VAL A 123 -5.97 -13.42 10.75
C VAL A 123 -6.91 -14.60 10.66
N GLY A 124 -6.80 -15.52 11.62
CA GLY A 124 -7.50 -16.80 11.60
C GLY A 124 -6.96 -17.73 10.50
N VAL A 125 -5.66 -17.68 10.25
CA VAL A 125 -4.98 -18.68 9.42
C VAL A 125 -3.91 -19.34 10.28
N THR A 126 -3.93 -20.66 10.31
CA THR A 126 -2.97 -21.48 11.05
C THR A 126 -1.56 -21.28 10.51
N ALA A 127 -1.43 -21.21 9.18
CA ALA A 127 -0.16 -20.95 8.54
C ALA A 127 -0.29 -20.14 7.25
N ILE A 128 0.76 -19.38 6.95
CA ILE A 128 0.98 -18.81 5.62
C ILE A 128 2.18 -19.50 4.96
N THR A 129 2.18 -19.56 3.63
CA THR A 129 3.31 -20.08 2.87
C THR A 129 4.31 -18.97 2.55
N ASN A 130 5.61 -19.28 2.71
CA ASN A 130 6.71 -18.49 2.19
C ASN A 130 7.40 -19.22 1.04
N ALA A 131 7.54 -18.56 -0.12
CA ALA A 131 8.42 -19.04 -1.19
C ALA A 131 9.87 -18.64 -0.86
N ALA A 132 10.54 -19.53 -0.13
CA ALA A 132 11.89 -19.32 0.40
C ALA A 132 12.97 -19.67 -0.63
N ASN A 133 14.20 -19.23 -0.34
CA ASN A 133 15.41 -19.74 -0.99
C ASN A 133 15.99 -20.95 -0.21
N GLY A 134 16.92 -21.69 -0.83
CA GLY A 134 17.52 -22.90 -0.25
C GLY A 134 18.20 -22.70 1.11
N GLN A 135 18.73 -21.50 1.36
CA GLN A 135 19.39 -21.16 2.63
C GLN A 135 18.40 -20.90 3.76
N MET A 136 17.11 -20.66 3.47
CA MET A 136 16.04 -20.41 4.43
C MET A 136 16.19 -19.14 5.30
N LEU A 137 17.23 -18.33 5.09
CA LEU A 137 17.51 -17.15 5.91
C LEU A 137 16.73 -15.89 5.49
N GLY A 138 15.75 -16.02 4.61
CA GLY A 138 15.05 -14.88 4.04
C GLY A 138 15.87 -14.16 2.97
N CYS A 139 15.40 -12.97 2.58
CA CYS A 139 16.07 -12.14 1.59
C CYS A 139 17.07 -11.15 2.23
N PHE A 140 18.23 -10.97 1.60
CA PHE A 140 19.25 -10.00 2.00
C PHE A 140 19.34 -8.78 1.07
N GLN A 141 18.42 -8.63 0.12
CA GLN A 141 18.40 -7.51 -0.80
C GLN A 141 17.36 -6.48 -0.34
N PRO A 142 17.79 -5.30 0.16
CA PRO A 142 16.88 -4.25 0.60
C PRO A 142 15.87 -3.85 -0.48
N SER A 143 14.61 -3.66 -0.07
CA SER A 143 13.51 -3.27 -0.97
C SER A 143 13.19 -4.27 -2.10
N HIS A 144 13.76 -5.48 -2.04
CA HIS A 144 13.44 -6.52 -3.01
C HIS A 144 11.97 -6.94 -2.86
N LYS A 145 11.25 -6.96 -3.98
CA LYS A 145 9.82 -7.24 -4.03
C LYS A 145 9.52 -8.74 -4.09
N CYS A 146 10.22 -9.55 -3.29
CA CYS A 146 9.94 -10.97 -3.13
C CYS A 146 9.08 -11.22 -1.89
N ILE A 147 8.26 -12.27 -1.93
CA ILE A 147 7.40 -12.65 -0.79
C ILE A 147 8.22 -12.99 0.45
N ASP A 148 9.41 -13.56 0.26
CA ASP A 148 10.37 -13.89 1.32
C ASP A 148 10.80 -12.64 2.11
N ASN A 149 11.14 -11.56 1.41
CA ASN A 149 11.46 -10.29 2.02
C ASN A 149 10.25 -9.67 2.74
N VAL A 150 9.06 -9.77 2.15
CA VAL A 150 7.81 -9.24 2.75
C VAL A 150 7.50 -9.96 4.06
N ILE A 151 7.53 -11.30 4.07
CA ILE A 151 7.24 -12.11 5.25
C ILE A 151 8.29 -11.86 6.34
N HIS A 152 9.58 -11.94 6.02
CA HIS A 152 10.65 -11.68 7.01
C HIS A 152 10.62 -10.25 7.54
N SER A 153 10.30 -9.27 6.69
CA SER A 153 10.18 -7.86 7.12
C SER A 153 9.05 -7.65 8.12
N TRP A 154 7.95 -8.39 8.04
CA TRP A 154 6.81 -8.25 8.96
C TRP A 154 6.84 -9.20 10.15
N ALA A 155 7.49 -10.36 10.04
CA ALA A 155 7.66 -11.31 11.14
C ALA A 155 8.68 -10.83 12.17
N GLY A 156 9.65 -10.01 11.74
CA GLY A 156 10.77 -9.55 12.55
C GLY A 156 11.96 -10.53 12.53
N PRO A 157 13.08 -10.14 13.17
CA PRO A 157 14.35 -10.87 13.06
C PRO A 157 14.31 -12.28 13.63
N ARG A 158 13.40 -12.55 14.59
CA ARG A 158 13.28 -13.86 15.23
C ARG A 158 12.93 -14.98 14.23
N LEU A 159 12.23 -14.66 13.13
CA LEU A 159 11.96 -15.62 12.06
C LEU A 159 13.26 -16.11 11.42
N ARG A 160 14.17 -15.19 11.08
CA ARG A 160 15.49 -15.54 10.55
C ARG A 160 16.31 -16.31 11.59
N ASP A 161 16.15 -15.97 12.87
CA ASP A 161 16.86 -16.63 13.95
C ASP A 161 16.48 -18.11 14.09
N GLU A 162 15.18 -18.45 14.02
CA GLU A 162 14.66 -19.82 14.05
C GLU A 162 14.97 -20.59 12.76
N CYS A 163 14.90 -19.94 11.59
CA CYS A 163 15.38 -20.55 10.34
C CYS A 163 16.85 -20.97 10.47
N PHE A 164 17.71 -20.08 10.99
CA PHE A 164 19.13 -20.37 11.17
C PHE A 164 19.37 -21.56 12.12
N ASP A 165 18.68 -21.60 13.25
CA ASP A 165 18.78 -22.73 14.19
C ASP A 165 18.29 -24.04 13.55
N THR A 166 17.18 -23.98 12.82
CA THR A 166 16.61 -25.16 12.15
C THR A 166 17.57 -25.71 11.10
N MET A 167 18.18 -24.85 10.28
CA MET A 167 19.13 -25.27 9.26
C MET A 167 20.40 -25.90 9.86
N ASN A 168 20.93 -25.32 10.94
CA ASN A 168 22.13 -25.87 11.60
C ASN A 168 21.83 -27.17 12.35
N ASN A 169 20.76 -27.20 13.14
CA ASN A 169 20.49 -28.32 14.05
C ASN A 169 19.86 -29.52 13.34
N ALA A 170 18.93 -29.28 12.39
CA ALA A 170 18.19 -30.35 11.74
C ALA A 170 18.79 -30.79 10.39
N ARG A 171 19.53 -29.90 9.70
CA ARG A 171 20.10 -30.19 8.36
C ARG A 171 21.62 -30.10 8.28
N GLY A 172 22.30 -29.83 9.39
CA GLY A 172 23.76 -29.68 9.40
C GLY A 172 24.26 -28.54 8.47
N GLY A 173 23.43 -27.52 8.26
CA GLY A 173 23.73 -26.38 7.39
C GLY A 173 23.54 -26.62 5.89
N MET A 174 22.98 -27.77 5.47
CA MET A 174 22.71 -28.05 4.06
C MET A 174 21.44 -27.34 3.57
N ASP A 175 21.51 -26.75 2.37
CA ASP A 175 20.39 -26.11 1.69
C ASP A 175 19.17 -27.04 1.53
N VAL A 176 17.99 -26.44 1.61
CA VAL A 176 16.71 -27.11 1.35
C VAL A 176 16.53 -27.29 -0.16
N PRO A 177 16.37 -28.53 -0.66
CA PRO A 177 16.14 -28.76 -2.08
C PRO A 177 14.71 -28.35 -2.48
N PRO A 178 14.47 -28.02 -3.77
CA PRO A 178 13.13 -27.66 -4.22
C PRO A 178 12.10 -28.77 -4.00
N GLY A 179 10.91 -28.39 -3.51
CA GLY A 179 9.80 -29.30 -3.20
C GLY A 179 9.65 -29.65 -1.72
N GLU A 180 10.67 -29.42 -0.89
CA GLU A 180 10.60 -29.63 0.56
C GLU A 180 10.07 -28.39 1.29
N ALA A 181 9.43 -28.61 2.44
CA ALA A 181 8.89 -27.57 3.31
C ALA A 181 9.42 -27.67 4.74
N ILE A 182 9.59 -26.52 5.39
CA ILE A 182 10.01 -26.39 6.80
C ILE A 182 9.07 -25.43 7.51
N VAL A 183 8.69 -25.74 8.75
CA VAL A 183 7.78 -24.92 9.55
C VAL A 183 8.54 -24.15 10.62
N THR A 184 8.18 -22.88 10.80
CA THR A 184 8.63 -21.99 11.87
C THR A 184 7.44 -21.27 12.50
N LYS A 185 7.66 -20.53 13.59
CA LYS A 185 6.65 -19.63 14.16
C LYS A 185 6.47 -18.38 13.31
N GLY A 186 5.28 -17.77 13.39
CA GLY A 186 4.96 -16.52 12.69
C GLY A 186 5.44 -15.25 13.37
N TYR A 187 5.83 -15.31 14.65
CA TYR A 187 6.32 -14.16 15.43
C TYR A 187 5.37 -12.95 15.39
N ALA A 188 5.80 -11.81 14.84
CA ALA A 188 4.97 -10.61 14.76
C ALA A 188 3.90 -10.69 13.65
N LEU A 189 3.87 -11.75 12.85
CA LEU A 189 2.77 -12.00 11.92
C LEU A 189 1.46 -12.29 12.68
N PRO A 190 0.29 -12.10 12.06
CA PRO A 190 -0.96 -12.49 12.67
C PRO A 190 -1.19 -14.02 12.70
N CYS A 191 -0.54 -14.77 11.81
CA CYS A 191 -0.61 -16.22 11.77
C CYS A 191 0.36 -16.87 12.80
N PRO A 192 0.01 -18.02 13.40
CA PRO A 192 0.89 -18.72 14.33
C PRO A 192 2.15 -19.33 13.68
N PHE A 193 2.07 -19.77 12.43
CA PHE A 193 3.14 -20.47 11.74
C PHE A 193 3.43 -19.92 10.34
N VAL A 194 4.67 -20.11 9.88
CA VAL A 194 5.08 -19.92 8.48
C VAL A 194 5.59 -21.26 7.96
N ILE A 195 5.08 -21.68 6.80
CA ILE A 195 5.56 -22.86 6.10
C ILE A 195 6.41 -22.39 4.92
N HIS A 196 7.72 -22.57 5.05
CA HIS A 196 8.70 -22.19 4.04
C HIS A 196 8.87 -23.34 3.06
N THR A 197 8.72 -23.08 1.77
CA THR A 197 8.98 -24.07 0.73
C THR A 197 9.91 -23.49 -0.33
N VAL A 198 10.83 -24.30 -0.82
CA VAL A 198 11.75 -23.89 -1.89
C VAL A 198 11.18 -24.33 -3.23
N GLY A 199 10.90 -23.37 -4.10
CA GLY A 199 10.39 -23.64 -5.44
C GLY A 199 11.51 -23.81 -6.48
N PRO A 200 11.22 -24.42 -7.65
CA PRO A 200 12.15 -24.43 -8.78
C PRO A 200 12.44 -23.00 -9.28
N GLN A 201 13.62 -22.80 -9.87
CA GLN A 201 14.06 -21.52 -10.45
C GLN A 201 14.40 -21.72 -11.93
N LEU A 202 13.80 -20.90 -12.79
CA LEU A 202 13.99 -20.94 -14.24
C LEU A 202 14.73 -19.68 -14.71
N ASN A 203 15.31 -19.71 -15.92
CA ASN A 203 15.68 -18.46 -16.58
C ASN A 203 14.46 -17.81 -17.24
N ARG A 204 14.48 -16.48 -17.35
CA ARG A 204 13.38 -15.73 -17.96
C ARG A 204 13.13 -16.17 -19.41
N GLY A 205 11.90 -16.58 -19.69
CA GLY A 205 11.46 -17.00 -21.02
C GLY A 205 11.64 -18.49 -21.30
N GLU A 206 12.19 -19.26 -20.36
CA GLU A 206 12.25 -20.72 -20.48
C GLU A 206 10.90 -21.38 -20.19
N THR A 207 10.71 -22.55 -20.80
CA THR A 207 9.59 -23.44 -20.50
C THR A 207 10.02 -24.41 -19.40
N PRO A 208 9.20 -24.65 -18.36
CA PRO A 208 9.55 -25.58 -17.29
C PRO A 208 9.70 -27.02 -17.81
N SER A 209 10.73 -27.70 -17.34
CA SER A 209 10.95 -29.14 -17.52
C SER A 209 10.01 -29.97 -16.64
N GLU A 210 9.85 -31.26 -16.96
CA GLU A 210 9.07 -32.21 -16.13
C GLU A 210 9.56 -32.26 -14.67
N LYS A 211 10.87 -32.11 -14.46
CA LYS A 211 11.47 -32.05 -13.13
C LYS A 211 11.00 -30.82 -12.36
N GLU A 212 11.01 -29.64 -12.98
CA GLU A 212 10.59 -28.39 -12.33
C GLU A 212 9.09 -28.36 -12.08
N ILE A 213 8.29 -28.89 -13.01
CA ILE A 213 6.85 -29.11 -12.80
C ILE A 213 6.63 -29.99 -11.57
N SER A 214 7.34 -31.13 -11.50
CA SER A 214 7.24 -32.06 -10.36
C SER A 214 7.67 -31.40 -9.06
N GLN A 215 8.75 -30.61 -9.07
CA GLN A 215 9.21 -29.86 -7.89
C GLN A 215 8.16 -28.87 -7.39
N LEU A 216 7.50 -28.13 -8.30
CA LEU A 216 6.43 -27.21 -7.93
C LEU A 216 5.21 -27.94 -7.36
N GLN A 217 4.83 -29.10 -7.92
CA GLN A 217 3.79 -29.96 -7.36
C GLN A 217 4.15 -30.42 -5.94
N PHE A 218 5.39 -30.87 -5.74
CA PHE A 218 5.87 -31.27 -4.42
C PHE A 218 5.84 -30.11 -3.41
N CYS A 219 6.10 -28.87 -3.81
CA CYS A 219 5.98 -27.72 -2.92
C CYS A 219 4.57 -27.61 -2.31
N TYR A 220 3.53 -27.63 -3.14
CA TYR A 220 2.14 -27.52 -2.68
C TYR A 220 1.75 -28.74 -1.82
N ARG A 221 2.13 -29.95 -2.24
CA ARG A 221 1.86 -31.18 -1.48
C ARG A 221 2.55 -31.16 -0.11
N SER A 222 3.81 -30.72 -0.03
CA SER A 222 4.57 -30.58 1.22
C SER A 222 3.94 -29.54 2.13
N VAL A 223 3.52 -28.38 1.61
CA VAL A 223 2.85 -27.35 2.41
C VAL A 223 1.55 -27.86 3.04
N LEU A 224 0.72 -28.59 2.28
CA LEU A 224 -0.52 -29.18 2.80
C LEU A 224 -0.25 -30.27 3.84
N ASN A 225 0.76 -31.10 3.62
CA ASN A 225 1.19 -32.11 4.59
C ASN A 225 1.69 -31.50 5.90
N GLU A 226 2.48 -30.42 5.83
CA GLU A 226 2.92 -29.71 7.04
C GLU A 226 1.74 -29.03 7.74
N THR A 227 0.84 -28.42 6.98
CA THR A 227 -0.39 -27.82 7.52
C THR A 227 -1.22 -28.85 8.30
N GLU A 228 -1.40 -30.06 7.75
CA GLU A 228 -2.14 -31.14 8.41
C GLU A 228 -1.56 -31.48 9.79
N ARG A 229 -0.23 -31.42 9.93
CA ARG A 229 0.49 -31.73 11.19
C ARG A 229 0.42 -30.61 12.23
N LEU A 230 0.10 -29.38 11.83
CA LEU A 230 -0.02 -28.26 12.75
C LEU A 230 -1.28 -28.37 13.62
N PRO A 231 -1.30 -27.75 14.81
CA PRO A 231 -2.52 -27.67 15.61
C PRO A 231 -3.59 -26.85 14.88
N SER A 232 -4.87 -27.15 15.15
CA SER A 232 -5.97 -26.28 14.75
C SER A 232 -5.96 -24.97 15.56
N ASP A 233 -6.55 -23.93 14.99
CA ASP A 233 -6.81 -22.65 15.65
C ASP A 233 -7.85 -22.84 16.79
N GLU A 234 -7.98 -21.86 17.68
CA GLU A 234 -8.86 -21.91 18.86
C GLU A 234 -10.35 -22.14 18.51
N ASP A 235 -10.77 -21.71 17.32
CA ASP A 235 -12.13 -21.90 16.80
C ASP A 235 -12.34 -23.29 16.14
N GLY A 236 -11.31 -24.15 16.18
CA GLY A 236 -11.30 -25.48 15.59
C GLY A 236 -10.97 -25.50 14.10
N ARG A 237 -10.78 -24.34 13.46
CA ARG A 237 -10.36 -24.28 12.05
C ARG A 237 -8.90 -24.65 11.88
N LYS A 238 -8.56 -25.09 10.68
CA LYS A 238 -7.18 -25.30 10.26
C LYS A 238 -7.04 -24.77 8.85
N ALA A 239 -6.44 -23.59 8.75
CA ALA A 239 -6.48 -22.78 7.55
C ALA A 239 -5.07 -22.46 7.05
N VAL A 240 -4.82 -22.63 5.75
CA VAL A 240 -3.54 -22.29 5.11
C VAL A 240 -3.72 -21.29 3.99
N ALA A 241 -2.89 -20.25 3.98
CA ALA A 241 -2.79 -19.30 2.87
C ALA A 241 -1.55 -19.60 2.02
N LEU A 242 -1.78 -19.91 0.74
CA LEU A 242 -0.76 -20.27 -0.24
C LEU A 242 -0.39 -19.03 -1.06
N CYS A 243 0.88 -18.63 -1.04
CA CYS A 243 1.39 -17.61 -1.97
C CYS A 243 1.68 -18.20 -3.36
N CYS A 244 1.84 -17.36 -4.39
CA CYS A 244 2.35 -17.80 -5.69
C CYS A 244 3.82 -18.25 -5.61
N ILE A 245 4.07 -19.56 -5.57
CA ILE A 245 5.42 -20.15 -5.52
C ILE A 245 6.07 -20.10 -6.91
N SER A 246 7.37 -19.77 -6.97
CA SER A 246 8.21 -19.74 -8.18
C SER A 246 7.85 -18.74 -9.29
N THR A 247 6.80 -17.95 -9.12
CA THR A 247 6.45 -16.88 -10.06
C THR A 247 7.30 -15.62 -9.85
N GLY A 248 7.30 -14.70 -10.82
CA GLY A 248 8.02 -13.43 -10.73
C GLY A 248 9.53 -13.61 -10.84
N LEU A 249 10.22 -13.66 -9.70
CA LEU A 249 11.70 -13.68 -9.65
C LEU A 249 12.31 -15.01 -10.09
N PHE A 250 11.66 -16.12 -9.75
CA PHE A 250 12.09 -17.45 -10.16
C PHE A 250 11.58 -17.84 -11.56
N ALA A 251 10.97 -16.86 -12.25
CA ALA A 251 10.61 -16.89 -13.67
C ALA A 251 9.72 -18.04 -14.14
N PHE A 252 9.09 -18.81 -13.24
CA PHE A 252 8.10 -19.80 -13.62
C PHE A 252 6.89 -19.08 -14.24
N PRO A 253 6.41 -19.50 -15.43
CA PRO A 253 5.25 -18.88 -16.07
C PRO A 253 4.03 -18.88 -15.15
N ALA A 254 3.44 -17.70 -14.91
CA ALA A 254 2.42 -17.51 -13.87
C ALA A 254 1.14 -18.31 -14.16
N ASP A 255 0.76 -18.46 -15.43
CA ASP A 255 -0.37 -19.27 -15.88
C ASP A 255 -0.17 -20.77 -15.59
N GLN A 256 1.00 -21.32 -15.95
CA GLN A 256 1.34 -22.71 -15.68
C GLN A 256 1.50 -22.98 -14.18
N ALA A 257 2.14 -22.07 -13.44
CA ALA A 257 2.30 -22.19 -11.99
C ALA A 257 0.94 -22.21 -11.28
N ALA A 258 0.01 -21.34 -11.68
CA ALA A 258 -1.34 -21.30 -11.13
C ALA A 258 -2.13 -22.57 -11.46
N GLU A 259 -2.00 -23.11 -12.68
CA GLU A 259 -2.65 -24.37 -13.06
C GLU A 259 -2.13 -25.55 -12.23
N ILE A 260 -0.82 -25.63 -12.04
CA ILE A 260 -0.18 -26.63 -11.17
C ILE A 260 -0.69 -26.49 -9.72
N ALA A 261 -0.70 -25.27 -9.18
CA ALA A 261 -1.15 -24.99 -7.82
C ALA A 261 -2.59 -25.47 -7.58
N VAL A 262 -3.51 -25.06 -8.44
CA VAL A 262 -4.93 -25.42 -8.31
C VAL A 262 -5.14 -26.92 -8.50
N LYS A 263 -4.48 -27.54 -9.47
CA LYS A 263 -4.58 -28.98 -9.73
C LYS A 263 -4.07 -29.79 -8.55
N GLU A 264 -2.90 -29.45 -8.01
CA GLU A 264 -2.26 -30.20 -6.95
C GLU A 264 -3.03 -30.10 -5.63
N VAL A 265 -3.51 -28.89 -5.26
CA VAL A 265 -4.33 -28.70 -4.07
C VAL A 265 -5.64 -29.48 -4.17
N ASN A 266 -6.32 -29.43 -5.32
CA ASN A 266 -7.56 -30.19 -5.51
C ASN A 266 -7.31 -31.70 -5.41
N ALA A 267 -6.27 -32.21 -6.07
CA ALA A 267 -5.92 -33.63 -6.00
C ALA A 267 -5.60 -34.07 -4.58
N TRP A 268 -4.82 -33.26 -3.84
CA TRP A 268 -4.51 -33.55 -2.44
C TRP A 268 -5.76 -33.60 -1.56
N LEU A 269 -6.69 -32.64 -1.72
CA LEU A 269 -7.95 -32.63 -0.97
C LEU A 269 -8.86 -33.82 -1.30
N GLU A 270 -8.86 -34.28 -2.55
CA GLU A 270 -9.60 -35.47 -2.99
C GLU A 270 -8.98 -36.77 -2.43
N GLU A 271 -7.64 -36.83 -2.37
CA GLU A 271 -6.88 -37.94 -1.79
C GLU A 271 -7.01 -38.01 -0.24
N HIS A 272 -7.19 -36.87 0.42
CA HIS A 272 -7.18 -36.74 1.89
C HIS A 272 -8.55 -36.33 2.45
N GLN A 273 -9.60 -37.10 2.19
CA GLN A 273 -10.97 -36.76 2.64
C GLN A 273 -11.09 -36.60 4.17
N GLU A 274 -10.22 -37.28 4.94
CA GLU A 274 -10.14 -37.19 6.40
C GLU A 274 -9.26 -36.05 6.93
N THR A 275 -8.73 -35.18 6.06
CA THR A 275 -7.90 -34.03 6.46
C THR A 275 -8.60 -33.18 7.52
N SER A 276 -7.83 -32.72 8.50
CA SER A 276 -8.30 -31.74 9.47
C SER A 276 -8.30 -30.30 8.94
N ILE A 277 -7.73 -30.05 7.75
CA ILE A 277 -7.80 -28.75 7.07
C ILE A 277 -9.25 -28.39 6.75
N THR A 278 -9.62 -27.15 7.05
CA THR A 278 -10.95 -26.58 6.82
C THR A 278 -10.95 -25.52 5.73
N ASP A 279 -9.83 -24.81 5.54
CA ASP A 279 -9.75 -23.69 4.60
C ASP A 279 -8.39 -23.69 3.86
N VAL A 280 -8.45 -23.55 2.53
CA VAL A 280 -7.28 -23.31 1.67
C VAL A 280 -7.47 -22.01 0.91
N ILE A 281 -6.57 -21.06 1.12
CA ILE A 281 -6.66 -19.72 0.54
C ILE A 281 -5.53 -19.55 -0.48
N PHE A 282 -5.87 -19.48 -1.75
CA PHE A 282 -4.95 -19.03 -2.78
C PHE A 282 -4.79 -17.52 -2.67
N ASN A 283 -3.67 -17.07 -2.13
CA ASN A 283 -3.32 -15.67 -2.02
C ASN A 283 -2.52 -15.21 -3.24
N VAL A 284 -2.99 -14.12 -3.86
CA VAL A 284 -2.32 -13.42 -4.95
C VAL A 284 -2.13 -11.95 -4.59
N PHE A 285 -1.14 -11.30 -5.18
CA PHE A 285 -0.91 -9.86 -4.96
C PHE A 285 -1.33 -9.01 -6.16
N THR A 286 -1.00 -9.44 -7.38
CA THR A 286 -1.27 -8.66 -8.59
C THR A 286 -2.67 -8.93 -9.14
N GLU A 287 -3.25 -7.94 -9.83
CA GLU A 287 -4.49 -8.14 -10.61
C GLU A 287 -4.32 -9.20 -11.69
N SER A 288 -3.15 -9.25 -12.33
CA SER A 288 -2.85 -10.22 -13.39
C SER A 288 -2.94 -11.65 -12.88
N ASP A 289 -2.30 -11.94 -11.73
CA ASP A 289 -2.35 -13.28 -11.11
C ASP A 289 -3.78 -13.62 -10.66
N HIS A 290 -4.50 -12.64 -10.10
CA HIS A 290 -5.88 -12.83 -9.70
C HIS A 290 -6.78 -13.26 -10.86
N GLU A 291 -6.68 -12.61 -12.02
CA GLU A 291 -7.47 -12.97 -13.20
C GLU A 291 -7.04 -14.32 -13.81
N ILE A 292 -5.75 -14.70 -13.72
CA ILE A 292 -5.28 -16.05 -14.09
C ILE A 292 -5.96 -17.11 -13.23
N TYR A 293 -5.87 -17.01 -11.90
CA TYR A 293 -6.47 -17.98 -10.97
C TYR A 293 -7.99 -18.04 -11.14
N LYS A 294 -8.65 -16.88 -11.26
CA LYS A 294 -10.10 -16.80 -11.49
C LYS A 294 -10.53 -17.50 -12.78
N SER A 295 -9.76 -17.35 -13.86
CA SER A 295 -10.00 -18.05 -15.13
C SER A 295 -9.83 -19.56 -14.99
N ILE A 296 -8.83 -20.02 -14.24
CA ILE A 296 -8.61 -21.45 -13.95
C ILE A 296 -9.79 -22.03 -13.17
N PHE A 297 -10.21 -21.37 -12.08
CA PHE A 297 -11.36 -21.81 -11.29
C PHE A 297 -12.65 -21.84 -12.11
N ALA A 298 -12.90 -20.85 -12.97
CA ALA A 298 -14.06 -20.83 -13.85
C ALA A 298 -14.14 -22.05 -14.79
N LYS A 299 -12.99 -22.58 -15.24
CA LYS A 299 -12.92 -23.76 -16.12
C LYS A 299 -13.21 -25.08 -15.40
N LEU A 300 -13.01 -25.15 -14.08
CA LEU A 300 -13.20 -26.39 -13.31
C LEU A 300 -14.67 -26.74 -13.04
N GLY A 301 -15.61 -25.79 -13.26
CA GLY A 301 -17.02 -25.97 -12.90
C GLY A 301 -17.27 -25.91 -11.39
N ASN A 302 -18.54 -25.95 -10.95
CA ASN A 302 -18.95 -25.86 -9.53
C ASN A 302 -18.35 -24.66 -8.77
N VAL A 303 -18.22 -23.52 -9.45
CA VAL A 303 -17.81 -22.26 -8.83
C VAL A 303 -19.00 -21.71 -8.06
N GLU A 304 -18.80 -21.44 -6.77
CA GLU A 304 -19.82 -20.75 -5.98
C GLU A 304 -20.03 -19.35 -6.58
N PRO A 305 -21.28 -18.92 -6.82
CA PRO A 305 -21.54 -17.60 -7.36
C PRO A 305 -20.93 -16.56 -6.41
N GLN A 306 -19.86 -15.93 -6.86
CA GLN A 306 -19.25 -14.79 -6.19
C GLN A 306 -20.30 -13.68 -6.19
N ASN A 307 -20.98 -13.48 -5.06
CA ASN A 307 -21.99 -12.44 -4.94
C ASN A 307 -21.26 -11.09 -4.97
N PRO A 308 -21.39 -10.26 -6.03
CA PRO A 308 -20.63 -9.02 -6.13
C PRO A 308 -21.07 -7.98 -5.10
N GLY A 309 -22.20 -8.22 -4.41
CA GLY A 309 -22.67 -7.44 -3.26
C GLY A 309 -22.20 -7.94 -1.89
N MET A 310 -21.42 -9.02 -1.81
CA MET A 310 -20.88 -9.51 -0.53
C MET A 310 -19.68 -8.64 -0.11
N LEU A 311 -20.03 -7.65 0.71
CA LEU A 311 -19.34 -7.07 1.86
C LEU A 311 -17.81 -7.05 1.78
N LEU A 312 -17.26 -5.83 1.83
CA LEU A 312 -15.86 -5.57 2.16
C LEU A 312 -15.40 -6.56 3.25
N PRO A 313 -14.19 -7.14 3.12
CA PRO A 313 -13.72 -8.16 4.05
C PRO A 313 -13.90 -7.69 5.49
N SER A 314 -14.28 -8.60 6.38
CA SER A 314 -14.33 -8.26 7.79
C SER A 314 -12.91 -7.94 8.27
N ILE A 315 -12.77 -6.75 8.84
CA ILE A 315 -11.47 -6.20 9.22
C ILE A 315 -11.34 -6.05 10.73
N GLN A 316 -10.12 -6.17 11.23
CA GLN A 316 -9.76 -5.92 12.63
C GLN A 316 -8.54 -5.02 12.71
N SER A 317 -8.57 -4.06 13.62
CA SER A 317 -7.41 -3.26 14.03
C SER A 317 -7.72 -2.53 15.33
N ASP A 318 -6.77 -2.50 16.25
CA ASP A 318 -6.90 -1.74 17.50
C ASP A 318 -6.97 -0.23 17.18
N SER A 319 -6.12 0.23 16.26
CA SER A 319 -6.11 1.60 15.76
C SER A 319 -7.42 2.02 15.11
N LEU A 320 -8.09 1.14 14.35
CA LEU A 320 -9.41 1.44 13.77
C LEU A 320 -10.45 1.74 14.85
N SER A 321 -10.42 1.00 15.96
CA SER A 321 -11.36 1.18 17.07
C SER A 321 -11.13 2.51 17.80
N ILE A 322 -9.87 2.85 18.07
CA ILE A 322 -9.46 4.14 18.67
C ILE A 322 -9.87 5.30 17.76
N ALA A 323 -9.52 5.21 16.47
CA ALA A 323 -9.86 6.25 15.49
C ALA A 323 -11.37 6.46 15.38
N ARG A 324 -12.16 5.39 15.35
CA ARG A 324 -13.63 5.47 15.30
C ARG A 324 -14.19 6.14 16.56
N GLN A 325 -13.65 5.83 17.73
CA GLN A 325 -14.05 6.49 18.97
C GLN A 325 -13.78 8.00 18.89
N TRP A 326 -12.58 8.41 18.48
CA TRP A 326 -12.24 9.83 18.33
C TRP A 326 -13.15 10.54 17.34
N LEU A 327 -13.38 9.95 16.18
CA LEU A 327 -14.26 10.50 15.14
C LEU A 327 -15.71 10.65 15.62
N ASN A 328 -16.21 9.70 16.41
CA ASN A 328 -17.57 9.75 16.96
C ASN A 328 -17.76 10.83 18.03
N SER A 329 -16.70 11.18 18.77
CA SER A 329 -16.75 12.20 19.82
C SER A 329 -16.32 13.60 19.36
N ALA A 330 -15.91 13.76 18.09
CA ALA A 330 -15.36 15.01 17.60
C ALA A 330 -16.43 16.11 17.47
N ASP A 331 -16.10 17.34 17.85
CA ASP A 331 -16.93 18.52 17.59
C ASP A 331 -16.69 19.08 16.18
N ALA A 332 -15.48 18.86 15.66
CA ALA A 332 -15.06 19.29 14.34
C ALA A 332 -14.13 18.28 13.67
N VAL A 333 -14.19 18.21 12.33
CA VAL A 333 -13.36 17.30 11.53
C VAL A 333 -12.65 18.05 10.41
N LEU A 334 -11.35 17.84 10.33
CA LEU A 334 -10.56 18.23 9.17
C LEU A 334 -10.19 16.97 8.40
N VAL A 335 -10.63 16.84 7.14
CA VAL A 335 -10.08 15.81 6.25
C VAL A 335 -8.93 16.41 5.49
N THR A 336 -7.74 15.83 5.65
CA THR A 336 -6.61 16.11 4.77
C THR A 336 -6.38 14.93 3.84
N ALA A 337 -6.16 15.20 2.55
CA ALA A 337 -6.21 14.16 1.53
C ALA A 337 -5.04 14.28 0.55
N GLY A 338 -4.28 13.20 0.41
CA GLY A 338 -3.22 13.07 -0.60
C GLY A 338 -3.58 12.10 -1.72
N ALA A 339 -2.60 11.80 -2.58
CA ALA A 339 -2.84 10.97 -3.77
C ALA A 339 -3.34 9.55 -3.43
N GLY A 340 -3.07 9.05 -2.23
CA GLY A 340 -3.48 7.71 -1.79
C GLY A 340 -4.99 7.51 -1.78
N ILE A 341 -5.81 8.54 -1.48
CA ILE A 341 -7.28 8.40 -1.52
C ILE A 341 -7.78 8.20 -2.95
N SER A 342 -7.21 8.89 -3.94
CA SER A 342 -7.54 8.68 -5.36
C SER A 342 -7.04 7.32 -5.85
N ALA A 343 -5.87 6.88 -5.39
CA ALA A 343 -5.33 5.55 -5.68
C ALA A 343 -6.22 4.42 -5.12
N ALA A 344 -6.75 4.58 -3.90
CA ALA A 344 -7.70 3.64 -3.29
C ALA A 344 -9.03 3.53 -4.08
N ASP A 345 -9.37 4.56 -4.87
CA ASP A 345 -10.49 4.56 -5.79
C ASP A 345 -10.11 4.14 -7.23
N GLY A 346 -8.88 3.66 -7.41
CA GLY A 346 -8.34 3.15 -8.68
C GLY A 346 -7.62 4.17 -9.55
N LEU A 347 -7.63 5.47 -9.20
CA LEU A 347 -6.86 6.51 -9.90
C LEU A 347 -5.43 6.55 -9.33
N ASP A 348 -4.70 5.45 -9.51
CA ASP A 348 -3.32 5.32 -9.05
C ASP A 348 -2.33 5.83 -10.10
N TYR A 349 -1.67 6.96 -9.78
CA TYR A 349 -0.69 7.60 -10.65
C TYR A 349 0.60 6.81 -10.82
N THR A 350 0.82 5.78 -10.01
CA THR A 350 1.98 4.88 -10.07
C THR A 350 1.70 3.58 -10.83
N SER A 351 0.43 3.32 -11.17
CA SER A 351 0.00 2.08 -11.82
C SER A 351 0.42 2.03 -13.28
N THR A 352 1.27 1.04 -13.61
CA THR A 352 1.69 0.78 -14.99
C THR A 352 0.56 0.20 -15.84
N THR A 353 -0.34 -0.58 -15.22
CA THR A 353 -1.51 -1.15 -15.87
C THR A 353 -2.52 -0.09 -16.25
N LEU A 354 -2.81 0.84 -15.33
CA LEU A 354 -3.71 1.97 -15.60
C LEU A 354 -3.16 2.84 -16.73
N PHE A 355 -1.86 3.13 -16.70
CA PHE A 355 -1.21 3.90 -17.74
C PHE A 355 -1.27 3.19 -19.09
N ALA A 356 -0.90 1.92 -19.18
CA ALA A 356 -0.93 1.16 -20.44
C ALA A 356 -2.34 1.10 -21.05
N LYS A 357 -3.37 1.02 -20.20
CA LYS A 357 -4.78 1.04 -20.62
C LYS A 357 -5.20 2.38 -21.22
N HIS A 358 -4.82 3.50 -20.60
CA HIS A 358 -5.32 4.83 -20.97
C HIS A 358 -4.37 5.64 -21.86
N PHE A 359 -3.09 5.30 -21.92
CA PHE A 359 -2.03 6.04 -22.62
C PHE A 359 -1.14 5.15 -23.52
N PRO A 360 -1.70 4.20 -24.30
CA PRO A 360 -0.90 3.29 -25.13
C PRO A 360 -0.02 4.04 -26.15
N GLY A 361 -0.50 5.17 -26.68
CA GLY A 361 0.23 5.98 -27.66
C GLY A 361 1.51 6.64 -27.11
N PHE A 362 1.62 6.75 -25.78
CA PHE A 362 2.75 7.39 -25.11
C PHE A 362 3.80 6.40 -24.58
N LEU A 363 3.55 5.09 -24.65
CA LEU A 363 4.53 4.07 -24.27
C LEU A 363 5.83 4.17 -25.09
N LYS A 364 5.74 4.64 -26.33
CA LYS A 364 6.91 4.87 -27.21
C LYS A 364 7.85 5.97 -26.71
N TYR A 365 7.41 6.82 -25.79
CA TYR A 365 8.22 7.89 -25.18
C TYR A 365 8.84 7.46 -23.83
N GLY A 366 8.77 6.16 -23.49
CA GLY A 366 9.31 5.66 -22.23
C GLY A 366 8.42 5.93 -21.00
N LEU A 367 7.33 6.68 -21.14
CA LEU A 367 6.35 6.87 -20.08
C LEU A 367 5.66 5.53 -19.74
N ARG A 368 5.52 5.25 -18.45
CA ARG A 368 4.92 4.01 -17.93
C ARG A 368 3.89 4.25 -16.85
N ARG A 369 3.84 5.44 -16.26
CA ARG A 369 2.95 5.83 -15.16
C ARG A 369 2.44 7.24 -15.41
N LEU A 370 1.28 7.60 -14.84
CA LEU A 370 0.76 8.97 -14.95
C LEU A 370 1.71 9.97 -14.32
N TYR A 371 2.39 9.57 -13.24
CA TYR A 371 3.34 10.42 -12.54
C TYR A 371 4.58 10.77 -13.38
N ASP A 372 4.97 9.92 -14.34
CA ASP A 372 6.18 10.12 -15.14
C ASP A 372 6.14 11.40 -16.00
N VAL A 373 4.95 11.96 -16.23
CA VAL A 373 4.78 13.20 -17.00
C VAL A 373 5.31 14.43 -16.25
N PHE A 374 5.32 14.39 -14.91
CA PHE A 374 5.73 15.53 -14.10
C PHE A 374 7.25 15.66 -14.14
N GLY A 375 7.73 16.68 -14.85
CA GLY A 375 9.15 16.88 -15.14
C GLY A 375 9.59 16.34 -16.51
N PHE A 376 8.69 15.74 -17.29
CA PHE A 376 9.02 15.25 -18.62
C PHE A 376 9.14 16.41 -19.64
N THR A 377 10.33 16.57 -20.21
CA THR A 377 10.68 17.67 -21.13
C THR A 377 10.87 17.24 -22.58
N GLU A 378 10.97 15.94 -22.86
CA GLU A 378 11.36 15.39 -24.16
C GLU A 378 10.19 15.23 -25.14
N TRP A 379 9.23 16.15 -25.12
CA TRP A 379 8.10 16.14 -26.04
C TRP A 379 8.56 16.41 -27.48
N PRO A 380 8.22 15.56 -28.47
CA PRO A 380 8.59 15.82 -29.87
C PRO A 380 7.95 17.10 -30.43
N SER A 381 6.75 17.44 -29.96
CA SER A 381 6.05 18.67 -30.33
C SER A 381 4.98 19.05 -29.31
N GLU A 382 4.47 20.28 -29.38
CA GLU A 382 3.30 20.70 -28.58
C GLU A 382 2.04 19.90 -28.91
N LYS A 383 1.93 19.31 -30.11
CA LYS A 383 0.81 18.42 -30.47
C LYS A 383 0.86 17.12 -29.66
N ASP A 384 2.04 16.59 -29.39
CA ASP A 384 2.23 15.40 -28.57
C ASP A 384 2.01 15.75 -27.09
N ARG A 385 2.59 16.87 -26.63
CA ARG A 385 2.43 17.38 -25.26
C ARG A 385 0.96 17.61 -24.90
N TRP A 386 0.24 18.38 -25.72
CA TRP A 386 -1.18 18.63 -25.48
C TRP A 386 -2.08 17.43 -25.82
N GLY A 387 -1.63 16.54 -26.71
CA GLY A 387 -2.26 15.23 -26.88
C GLY A 387 -2.33 14.47 -25.57
N TYR A 388 -1.22 14.42 -24.83
CA TYR A 388 -1.16 13.81 -23.50
C TYR A 388 -2.07 14.54 -22.52
N TYR A 389 -1.89 15.87 -22.36
CA TYR A 389 -2.64 16.62 -21.35
C TYR A 389 -4.15 16.57 -21.60
N PHE A 390 -4.63 16.67 -22.84
CA PHE A 390 -6.06 16.53 -23.10
C PHE A 390 -6.56 15.11 -22.90
N THR A 391 -5.76 14.07 -23.21
CA THR A 391 -6.09 12.68 -22.87
C THR A 391 -6.22 12.52 -21.36
N HIS A 392 -5.27 13.07 -20.59
CA HIS A 392 -5.24 13.02 -19.13
C HIS A 392 -6.39 13.78 -18.48
N LEU A 393 -6.62 15.01 -18.90
CA LEU A 393 -7.76 15.81 -18.46
C LEU A 393 -9.10 15.11 -18.78
N ASN A 394 -9.22 14.50 -19.96
CA ASN A 394 -10.42 13.75 -20.33
C ASN A 394 -10.61 12.52 -19.45
N MET A 395 -9.55 11.75 -19.18
CA MET A 395 -9.60 10.57 -18.33
C MET A 395 -10.02 10.93 -16.89
N VAL A 396 -9.34 11.88 -16.26
CA VAL A 396 -9.62 12.27 -14.87
C VAL A 396 -11.01 12.89 -14.72
N ARG A 397 -11.43 13.71 -15.69
CA ARG A 397 -12.77 14.33 -15.66
C ARG A 397 -13.90 13.31 -15.76
N ASN A 398 -13.69 12.24 -16.52
CA ASN A 398 -14.67 11.16 -16.68
C ASN A 398 -14.39 9.99 -15.73
N TRP A 399 -13.61 10.22 -14.67
CA TRP A 399 -13.43 9.20 -13.64
C TRP A 399 -14.78 8.86 -12.99
N PRO A 400 -15.12 7.58 -12.78
CA PRO A 400 -16.43 7.20 -12.25
C PRO A 400 -16.73 7.82 -10.88
N ALA A 401 -18.02 8.03 -10.62
CA ALA A 401 -18.47 8.39 -9.28
C ALA A 401 -18.06 7.29 -8.28
N SER A 402 -17.64 7.71 -7.09
CA SER A 402 -17.06 6.82 -6.09
C SER A 402 -17.97 6.69 -4.87
N PRO A 403 -18.43 5.46 -4.55
CA PRO A 403 -19.13 5.20 -3.29
C PRO A 403 -18.31 5.56 -2.05
N MET A 404 -16.96 5.52 -2.14
CA MET A 404 -16.08 5.88 -1.04
C MET A 404 -16.11 7.38 -0.78
N TYR A 405 -15.94 8.20 -1.82
CA TYR A 405 -16.05 9.67 -1.69
C TYR A 405 -17.46 10.08 -1.27
N ASP A 406 -18.50 9.49 -1.86
CA ASP A 406 -19.89 9.73 -1.50
C ASP A 406 -20.16 9.45 -0.02
N SER A 407 -19.71 8.29 0.49
CA SER A 407 -19.83 7.94 1.91
C SER A 407 -19.10 8.93 2.82
N LEU A 408 -17.88 9.34 2.45
CA LEU A 408 -17.08 10.30 3.21
C LEU A 408 -17.74 11.68 3.23
N ILE A 409 -18.20 12.19 2.08
CA ILE A 409 -18.82 13.51 1.94
C ILE A 409 -20.16 13.53 2.69
N THR A 410 -20.97 12.49 2.53
CA THR A 410 -22.24 12.32 3.27
C THR A 410 -21.98 12.28 4.77
N TRP A 411 -20.95 11.57 5.22
CA TRP A 411 -20.57 11.57 6.62
C TRP A 411 -20.13 12.96 7.10
N LEU A 412 -19.30 13.69 6.33
CA LEU A 412 -18.85 15.04 6.66
C LEU A 412 -19.98 16.07 6.74
N ALA A 413 -21.12 15.85 6.09
CA ALA A 413 -22.27 16.75 6.12
C ALA A 413 -22.83 16.94 7.54
N ARG A 414 -22.72 15.93 8.42
CA ARG A 414 -23.22 16.00 9.81
C ARG A 414 -22.56 17.08 10.66
N PHE A 415 -21.33 17.46 10.32
CA PHE A 415 -20.57 18.47 11.06
C PHE A 415 -20.88 19.90 10.59
N GLY A 416 -21.66 20.07 9.51
CA GLY A 416 -21.94 21.38 8.92
C GLY A 416 -20.67 22.21 8.73
N ASP A 417 -20.68 23.44 9.28
CA ASP A 417 -19.56 24.38 9.23
C ASP A 417 -18.35 23.96 10.08
N ASN A 418 -18.47 22.92 10.92
CA ASN A 418 -17.38 22.36 11.71
C ASN A 418 -16.63 21.23 10.97
N ALA A 419 -16.81 21.06 9.66
CA ALA A 419 -15.86 20.26 8.89
C ALA A 419 -15.43 20.85 7.55
N HIS A 420 -14.18 20.58 7.18
CA HIS A 420 -13.52 21.09 5.99
C HIS A 420 -12.61 20.03 5.37
N VAL A 421 -12.42 20.09 4.05
CA VAL A 421 -11.50 19.22 3.31
C VAL A 421 -10.37 20.06 2.74
N ARG A 422 -9.13 19.64 3.01
CA ARG A 422 -7.92 20.22 2.41
C ARG A 422 -7.16 19.13 1.67
N THR A 423 -6.99 19.26 0.37
CA THR A 423 -6.38 18.20 -0.45
C THR A 423 -5.18 18.71 -1.25
N SER A 424 -4.11 17.91 -1.31
CA SER A 424 -3.00 18.16 -2.23
C SER A 424 -3.30 17.69 -3.65
N ASN A 425 -4.43 17.00 -3.87
CA ASN A 425 -4.79 16.47 -5.17
C ASN A 425 -5.36 17.56 -6.07
N ALA A 426 -4.98 17.49 -7.34
CA ALA A 426 -5.46 18.40 -8.38
C ALA A 426 -6.56 17.75 -9.26
N ASP A 427 -6.97 16.51 -8.95
CA ASP A 427 -7.91 15.71 -9.75
C ASP A 427 -9.36 16.24 -9.73
N GLY A 428 -9.76 16.93 -8.67
CA GLY A 428 -11.11 17.47 -8.50
C GLY A 428 -12.15 16.43 -8.07
N LEU A 429 -11.73 15.24 -7.62
CA LEU A 429 -12.66 14.15 -7.28
C LEU A 429 -13.61 14.50 -6.12
N PHE A 430 -13.19 15.31 -5.15
CA PHE A 430 -14.11 15.79 -4.10
C PHE A 430 -15.29 16.59 -4.68
N LEU A 431 -15.02 17.54 -5.58
CA LEU A 431 -16.08 18.34 -6.23
C LEU A 431 -16.94 17.46 -7.15
N ALA A 432 -16.31 16.55 -7.91
CA ALA A 432 -17.02 15.64 -8.80
C ALA A 432 -17.99 14.70 -8.06
N ASN A 433 -17.69 14.39 -6.79
CA ASN A 433 -18.54 13.58 -5.91
C ASN A 433 -19.40 14.44 -4.94
N GLY A 434 -19.58 15.73 -5.22
CA GLY A 434 -20.59 16.56 -4.55
C GLY A 434 -20.14 17.30 -3.29
N LEU A 435 -18.84 17.37 -2.97
CA LEU A 435 -18.37 18.26 -1.91
C LEU A 435 -18.59 19.72 -2.32
N PRO A 436 -19.21 20.56 -1.48
CA PRO A 436 -19.37 21.98 -1.78
C PRO A 436 -18.01 22.70 -1.87
N GLU A 437 -17.86 23.59 -2.85
CA GLU A 437 -16.61 24.32 -3.10
C GLU A 437 -16.16 25.12 -1.87
N GLU A 438 -17.12 25.63 -1.08
CA GLU A 438 -16.84 26.39 0.14
C GLU A 438 -16.24 25.57 1.29
N ARG A 439 -16.29 24.25 1.19
CA ARG A 439 -15.72 23.31 2.16
C ARG A 439 -14.42 22.68 1.66
N LEU A 440 -13.87 23.16 0.54
CA LEU A 440 -12.69 22.61 -0.10
C LEU A 440 -11.57 23.64 -0.23
N SER A 441 -10.34 23.19 0.02
CA SER A 441 -9.11 23.92 -0.25
C SER A 441 -8.11 23.03 -0.98
N THR A 442 -7.54 23.55 -2.08
CA THR A 442 -6.62 22.85 -2.99
C THR A 442 -5.29 23.62 -3.15
N PRO A 443 -4.42 23.62 -2.13
CA PRO A 443 -3.17 24.40 -2.12
C PRO A 443 -2.17 24.09 -3.25
N GLN A 444 -2.33 22.92 -3.90
CA GLN A 444 -1.49 22.46 -5.02
C GLN A 444 -2.10 22.74 -6.40
N GLY A 445 -3.28 23.37 -6.46
CA GLY A 445 -3.98 23.71 -7.68
C GLY A 445 -4.98 22.67 -8.16
N ALA A 446 -5.41 22.76 -9.42
CA ALA A 446 -6.43 21.88 -9.98
C ALA A 446 -6.29 21.74 -11.50
N TYR A 447 -6.53 20.53 -12.02
CA TYR A 447 -6.60 20.24 -13.45
C TYR A 447 -7.75 20.95 -14.19
N ALA A 448 -8.75 21.44 -13.43
CA ALA A 448 -9.86 22.23 -13.95
C ALA A 448 -9.42 23.62 -14.46
N VAL A 449 -8.19 24.04 -14.19
CA VAL A 449 -7.65 25.36 -14.57
C VAL A 449 -6.35 25.18 -15.34
N LEU A 450 -6.16 25.94 -16.42
CA LEU A 450 -4.89 26.11 -17.11
C LEU A 450 -4.30 27.48 -16.75
N GLN A 451 -2.98 27.57 -16.68
CA GLN A 451 -2.24 28.82 -16.43
C GLN A 451 -1.20 29.08 -17.50
N CYS A 452 -0.82 30.34 -17.67
CA CYS A 452 0.38 30.72 -18.39
C CYS A 452 1.62 30.13 -17.68
N MET A 453 2.51 29.50 -18.43
CA MET A 453 3.76 28.94 -17.88
C MET A 453 4.68 30.01 -17.32
N ASP A 454 4.60 31.24 -17.83
CA ASP A 454 5.37 32.38 -17.33
C ASP A 454 4.68 33.12 -16.18
N ASN A 455 3.43 32.76 -15.88
CA ASN A 455 2.58 33.48 -14.94
C ASN A 455 2.66 35.00 -15.13
N CYS A 456 2.54 35.45 -16.38
CA CYS A 456 2.84 36.83 -16.76
C CYS A 456 1.98 37.88 -16.05
N ARG A 457 0.81 37.48 -15.54
CA ARG A 457 -0.05 38.26 -14.65
C ARG A 457 -1.05 37.35 -13.92
N PRO A 458 -1.66 37.81 -12.81
CA PRO A 458 -2.62 37.00 -12.03
C PRO A 458 -3.80 36.47 -12.85
N GLU A 459 -4.30 37.24 -13.82
CA GLU A 459 -5.45 36.86 -14.65
C GLU A 459 -5.11 35.85 -15.75
N ALA A 460 -3.84 35.46 -15.90
CA ALA A 460 -3.36 34.56 -16.95
C ALA A 460 -3.72 33.08 -16.71
N THR A 461 -5.00 32.83 -16.41
CA THR A 461 -5.59 31.51 -16.21
C THR A 461 -6.88 31.37 -17.02
N VAL A 462 -7.28 30.14 -17.32
CA VAL A 462 -8.52 29.84 -18.04
C VAL A 462 -9.07 28.48 -17.59
N PRO A 463 -10.40 28.29 -17.50
CA PRO A 463 -10.98 26.98 -17.26
C PRO A 463 -10.58 25.98 -18.34
N SER A 464 -10.19 24.77 -17.95
CA SER A 464 -9.74 23.74 -18.91
C SER A 464 -10.88 23.12 -19.71
N LEU A 465 -12.11 23.10 -19.17
CA LEU A 465 -13.24 22.38 -19.75
C LEU A 465 -13.62 22.82 -21.18
N PRO A 466 -13.82 24.13 -21.47
CA PRO A 466 -14.20 24.54 -22.82
C PRO A 466 -13.14 24.15 -23.86
N LEU A 467 -11.86 24.26 -23.50
CA LEU A 467 -10.73 23.89 -24.34
C LEU A 467 -10.67 22.37 -24.55
N LEU A 468 -10.85 21.60 -23.48
CA LEU A 468 -10.88 20.14 -23.53
C LEU A 468 -11.98 19.64 -24.46
N LYS A 469 -13.22 20.13 -24.32
CA LYS A 469 -14.37 19.72 -25.15
C LYS A 469 -14.11 19.88 -26.65
N GLU A 470 -13.38 20.92 -27.03
CA GLU A 470 -13.03 21.14 -28.42
C GLU A 470 -11.81 20.34 -28.86
N ALA A 471 -10.79 20.20 -28.02
CA ALA A 471 -9.56 19.51 -28.36
C ALA A 471 -9.72 17.99 -28.51
N VAL A 472 -10.56 17.34 -27.68
CA VAL A 472 -10.74 15.88 -27.72
C VAL A 472 -11.24 15.37 -29.08
N LYS A 473 -11.96 16.20 -29.83
CA LYS A 473 -12.46 15.89 -31.19
C LYS A 473 -11.31 15.72 -32.21
N PHE A 474 -10.12 16.22 -31.89
CA PHE A 474 -8.94 16.21 -32.76
C PHE A 474 -7.81 15.33 -32.20
N LEU A 475 -8.07 14.55 -31.15
CA LEU A 475 -7.13 13.55 -30.67
C LEU A 475 -7.16 12.32 -31.58
N ASP A 476 -5.99 11.91 -32.04
CA ASP A 476 -5.84 10.67 -32.78
C ASP A 476 -6.11 9.46 -31.85
N PRO A 477 -6.99 8.52 -32.21
CA PRO A 477 -7.41 7.46 -31.30
C PRO A 477 -6.31 6.42 -31.02
N VAL A 478 -5.27 6.34 -31.85
CA VAL A 478 -4.19 5.36 -31.71
C VAL A 478 -2.95 6.01 -31.09
N THR A 479 -2.50 7.10 -31.68
CA THR A 479 -1.28 7.80 -31.26
C THR A 479 -1.52 8.79 -30.14
N GLN A 480 -2.78 9.17 -29.88
CA GLN A 480 -3.20 10.14 -28.87
C GLN A 480 -2.60 11.55 -29.06
N ARG A 481 -2.08 11.82 -30.25
CA ARG A 481 -1.56 13.11 -30.66
C ARG A 481 -2.69 14.07 -31.03
N LEU A 482 -2.53 15.35 -30.69
CA LEU A 482 -3.48 16.39 -31.09
C LEU A 482 -3.22 16.82 -32.55
N ASN A 483 -4.16 16.53 -33.46
CA ASN A 483 -3.95 16.76 -34.90
C ASN A 483 -4.21 18.21 -35.35
N ASN A 484 -4.83 19.05 -34.51
CA ASN A 484 -5.13 20.46 -34.80
C ASN A 484 -4.32 21.42 -33.91
N THR A 485 -3.47 22.26 -34.51
CA THR A 485 -2.65 23.26 -33.81
C THR A 485 -3.46 24.36 -33.15
N ASP A 486 -4.61 24.72 -33.72
CA ASP A 486 -5.43 25.85 -33.23
C ASP A 486 -6.11 25.52 -31.91
N LYS A 487 -6.05 24.25 -31.49
CA LYS A 487 -6.55 23.76 -30.21
C LYS A 487 -5.47 23.73 -29.13
N ILE A 488 -4.21 24.09 -29.44
CA ILE A 488 -3.14 24.24 -28.46
C ILE A 488 -3.37 25.52 -27.66
N PRO A 489 -3.57 25.46 -26.33
CA PRO A 489 -3.81 26.65 -25.52
C PRO A 489 -2.57 27.55 -25.46
N ILE A 490 -2.79 28.84 -25.72
CA ILE A 490 -1.81 29.93 -25.59
C ILE A 490 -2.33 30.99 -24.62
N CYS A 491 -1.42 31.68 -23.94
CA CYS A 491 -1.77 32.76 -23.04
C CYS A 491 -2.31 33.95 -23.83
N GLN A 492 -3.55 34.36 -23.54
CA GLN A 492 -4.19 35.50 -24.21
C GLN A 492 -3.50 36.85 -23.95
N PHE A 493 -2.60 36.93 -22.96
CA PHE A 493 -1.93 38.18 -22.59
C PHE A 493 -0.53 38.32 -23.17
N CYS A 494 0.30 37.26 -23.13
CA CYS A 494 1.68 37.32 -23.61
C CYS A 494 1.96 36.41 -24.81
N GLY A 495 0.98 35.63 -25.29
CA GLY A 495 1.16 34.63 -26.33
C GLY A 495 1.99 33.39 -25.91
N GLY A 496 2.43 33.34 -24.64
CA GLY A 496 3.26 32.26 -24.11
C GLY A 496 2.51 30.93 -23.96
N LYS A 497 3.27 29.86 -23.70
CA LYS A 497 2.73 28.50 -23.51
C LYS A 497 1.85 28.43 -22.26
N MET A 498 0.81 27.60 -22.34
CA MET A 498 -0.03 27.26 -21.19
C MET A 498 0.38 25.91 -20.59
N PHE A 499 -0.08 25.65 -19.37
CA PHE A 499 0.09 24.40 -18.64
C PHE A 499 -1.10 24.17 -17.69
N ILE A 500 -1.26 22.97 -17.15
CA ILE A 500 -2.21 22.73 -16.06
C ILE A 500 -1.82 23.57 -14.83
N CYS A 501 -2.79 24.18 -14.17
CA CYS A 501 -2.57 25.09 -13.04
C CYS A 501 -2.32 24.31 -11.75
N VAL A 502 -1.11 23.79 -11.63
CA VAL A 502 -0.63 23.03 -10.47
C VAL A 502 0.70 23.59 -9.97
N ARG A 503 0.98 23.44 -8.68
CA ARG A 503 2.20 23.96 -8.06
C ARG A 503 3.41 23.11 -8.45
N ALA A 504 4.05 23.48 -9.56
CA ALA A 504 5.26 22.83 -10.07
C ALA A 504 6.51 23.72 -10.01
N SER A 505 6.35 25.02 -9.80
CA SER A 505 7.47 25.98 -9.71
C SER A 505 7.06 27.26 -8.99
N SER A 506 7.99 28.21 -8.85
CA SER A 506 7.72 29.58 -8.37
C SER A 506 6.74 30.36 -9.25
N LYS A 507 6.43 29.86 -10.46
CA LYS A 507 5.45 30.44 -11.38
C LYS A 507 4.03 29.89 -11.21
N PHE A 508 3.74 29.19 -10.12
CA PHE A 508 2.37 28.73 -9.83
C PHE A 508 1.42 29.92 -9.64
N ASN A 509 0.26 29.89 -10.30
CA ASN A 509 -0.76 30.92 -10.12
C ASN A 509 -1.74 30.53 -9.01
N GLU A 510 -1.64 31.21 -7.86
CA GLU A 510 -2.47 30.94 -6.68
C GLU A 510 -3.86 31.59 -6.75
N GLY A 511 -4.05 32.56 -7.64
CA GLY A 511 -5.27 33.38 -7.73
C GLY A 511 -6.56 32.55 -7.80
N PRO A 512 -6.67 31.56 -8.70
CA PRO A 512 -7.86 30.70 -8.80
C PRO A 512 -8.22 29.95 -7.51
N PHE A 513 -7.28 29.73 -6.60
CA PHE A 513 -7.46 28.92 -5.40
C PHE A 513 -7.55 29.75 -4.12
N ALA A 514 -7.39 31.08 -4.22
CA ALA A 514 -7.33 31.98 -3.08
C ALA A 514 -8.60 31.97 -2.20
N LYS A 515 -9.78 31.76 -2.81
CA LYS A 515 -11.07 31.67 -2.10
C LYS A 515 -11.12 30.43 -1.21
N GLY A 516 -10.77 29.25 -1.73
CA GLY A 516 -10.67 28.01 -0.97
C GLY A 516 -9.66 28.12 0.17
N GLU A 517 -8.48 28.70 -0.08
CA GLU A 517 -7.50 28.94 0.98
C GLU A 517 -8.00 29.93 2.05
N ALA A 518 -8.79 30.94 1.69
CA ALA A 518 -9.40 31.85 2.65
C ALA A 518 -10.46 31.15 3.52
N GLN A 519 -11.23 30.22 2.93
CA GLN A 519 -12.21 29.40 3.64
C GLN A 519 -11.52 28.44 4.61
N TRP A 520 -10.44 27.77 4.18
CA TRP A 520 -9.59 26.96 5.05
C TRP A 520 -9.06 27.76 6.24
N ARG A 521 -8.47 28.94 6.01
CA ARG A 521 -7.96 29.80 7.10
C ARG A 521 -9.06 30.20 8.06
N SER A 522 -10.27 30.47 7.55
CA SER A 522 -11.42 30.84 8.38
C SER A 522 -11.94 29.68 9.21
N PHE A 523 -12.05 28.48 8.62
CA PHE A 523 -12.37 27.25 9.34
C PHE A 523 -11.35 26.96 10.44
N ARG A 524 -10.06 26.95 10.09
CA ARG A 524 -8.96 26.69 11.04
C ARG A 524 -9.01 27.68 12.20
N ARG A 525 -9.20 28.97 11.92
CA ARG A 525 -9.32 30.00 12.97
C ARG A 525 -10.47 29.65 13.92
N ARG A 526 -11.67 29.45 13.37
CA ARG A 526 -12.89 29.19 14.15
C ARG A 526 -12.80 27.95 15.03
N VAL A 527 -12.24 26.87 14.50
CA VAL A 527 -12.22 25.55 15.16
C VAL A 527 -11.01 25.39 16.07
N MET A 528 -9.86 25.97 15.69
CA MET A 528 -8.64 25.82 16.48
C MET A 528 -8.52 26.85 17.61
N GLU A 529 -9.16 28.03 17.52
CA GLU A 529 -9.19 29.02 18.61
C GLU A 529 -10.25 28.72 19.66
N ASP A 530 -11.28 27.93 19.32
CA ASP A 530 -12.27 27.46 20.28
C ASP A 530 -11.72 26.29 21.10
N GLU A 531 -11.18 26.61 22.28
CA GLU A 531 -10.56 25.63 23.18
C GLU A 531 -11.56 24.60 23.74
N THR A 532 -12.86 24.83 23.60
CA THR A 532 -13.89 23.89 24.05
C THR A 532 -14.14 22.76 23.05
N LYS A 533 -13.72 22.92 21.80
CA LYS A 533 -13.96 21.96 20.72
C LYS A 533 -12.82 20.95 20.58
N SER A 534 -13.19 19.69 20.62
CA SER A 534 -12.38 18.56 20.16
C SER A 534 -12.33 18.52 18.64
N VAL A 535 -11.14 18.27 18.08
CA VAL A 535 -10.94 18.25 16.62
C VAL A 535 -10.26 16.97 16.22
N VAL A 536 -10.76 16.31 15.19
CA VAL A 536 -10.07 15.17 14.58
C VAL A 536 -9.60 15.55 13.18
N ILE A 537 -8.30 15.40 12.94
CA ILE A 537 -7.70 15.42 11.61
C ILE A 537 -7.73 13.99 11.09
N LEU A 538 -8.50 13.74 10.03
CA LEU A 538 -8.51 12.49 9.29
C LEU A 538 -7.65 12.66 8.04
N GLU A 539 -6.38 12.28 8.14
CA GLU A 539 -5.39 12.36 7.07
C GLU A 539 -5.42 11.07 6.23
N LEU A 540 -5.81 11.19 4.96
CA LEU A 540 -6.07 10.08 4.05
C LEU A 540 -5.06 10.07 2.90
N GLY A 541 -4.13 9.12 2.93
CA GLY A 541 -3.23 8.85 1.80
C GLY A 541 -2.26 9.98 1.46
N ALA A 542 -1.87 10.79 2.45
CA ALA A 542 -0.84 11.82 2.29
C ALA A 542 0.56 11.20 2.43
N GLY A 543 1.31 11.20 1.33
CA GLY A 543 2.69 10.69 1.29
C GLY A 543 3.75 11.74 1.58
N MET A 544 5.02 11.37 1.39
CA MET A 544 6.20 12.22 1.66
C MET A 544 6.67 13.07 0.45
N ASN A 545 5.92 13.13 -0.65
CA ASN A 545 6.31 13.94 -1.82
C ASN A 545 6.24 15.45 -1.53
N THR A 546 5.20 15.90 -0.82
CA THR A 546 5.01 17.32 -0.46
C THR A 546 4.51 17.47 0.99
N PRO A 547 5.28 16.97 1.98
CA PRO A 547 4.81 16.83 3.36
C PRO A 547 4.50 18.17 4.04
N GLY A 548 5.13 19.26 3.59
CA GLY A 548 4.84 20.61 4.07
C GLY A 548 3.46 21.16 3.71
N VAL A 549 2.70 20.47 2.85
CA VAL A 549 1.35 20.90 2.45
C VAL A 549 0.26 20.40 3.41
N LEU A 550 0.40 19.15 3.88
CA LEU A 550 -0.59 18.46 4.72
C LEU A 550 0.07 17.89 5.98
N ARG A 551 0.96 16.90 5.82
CA ARG A 551 1.51 16.10 6.94
C ARG A 551 2.12 16.91 8.08
N TRP A 552 3.14 17.73 7.78
CA TRP A 552 3.82 18.49 8.84
C TRP A 552 2.91 19.56 9.46
N PRO A 553 2.07 20.30 8.70
CA PRO A 553 1.02 21.13 9.30
C PRO A 553 0.08 20.37 10.23
N ASP A 554 -0.37 19.17 9.85
CA ASP A 554 -1.33 18.37 10.61
C ASP A 554 -0.72 17.84 11.92
N GLU A 555 0.50 17.30 11.86
CA GLU A 555 1.28 16.87 13.04
C GLU A 555 1.47 18.03 14.01
N LYS A 556 1.90 19.19 13.51
CA LYS A 556 2.12 20.40 14.31
C LYS A 556 0.83 20.91 14.96
N LEU A 557 -0.32 20.73 14.33
CA LEU A 557 -1.63 21.07 14.92
C LEU A 557 -1.96 20.11 16.07
N ALA A 558 -1.75 18.81 15.89
CA ALA A 558 -1.97 17.82 16.93
C ALA A 558 -1.04 18.04 18.14
N GLU A 559 0.27 18.19 17.90
CA GLU A 559 1.30 18.38 18.94
C GLU A 559 1.03 19.59 19.83
N ARG A 560 0.63 20.72 19.24
CA ARG A 560 0.46 21.99 19.96
C ARG A 560 -0.86 22.11 20.70
N SER A 561 -1.76 21.16 20.52
CA SER A 561 -3.13 21.25 21.03
C SER A 561 -3.32 20.75 22.46
N GLY A 562 -2.27 20.20 23.09
CA GLY A 562 -2.39 19.56 24.42
C GLY A 562 -3.32 18.35 24.41
N GLY A 563 -3.47 17.67 23.26
CA GLY A 563 -4.32 16.50 23.09
C GLY A 563 -5.77 16.80 22.66
N ARG A 564 -6.15 18.07 22.48
CA ARG A 564 -7.48 18.48 21.99
C ARG A 564 -7.69 18.18 20.50
N VAL A 565 -6.61 18.28 19.71
CA VAL A 565 -6.58 17.89 18.30
C VAL A 565 -5.98 16.50 18.22
N LYS A 566 -6.72 15.57 17.62
CA LYS A 566 -6.27 14.19 17.37
C LYS A 566 -5.96 13.99 15.89
N LEU A 567 -4.89 13.29 15.58
CA LEU A 567 -4.50 12.92 14.22
C LEU A 567 -4.81 11.43 13.99
N VAL A 568 -5.69 11.14 13.04
CA VAL A 568 -5.92 9.80 12.50
C VAL A 568 -5.29 9.78 11.11
N ARG A 569 -4.21 9.01 10.93
CA ARG A 569 -3.54 8.86 9.64
C ARG A 569 -3.84 7.50 9.04
N VAL A 570 -4.39 7.48 7.84
CA VAL A 570 -4.74 6.27 7.09
C VAL A 570 -3.97 6.24 5.79
N GLY A 571 -3.26 5.13 5.51
CA GLY A 571 -2.53 4.95 4.27
C GLY A 571 -1.91 3.57 4.16
N MET A 572 -1.12 3.34 3.11
CA MET A 572 -0.47 2.04 2.88
C MET A 572 0.98 2.05 3.38
N GLY A 573 1.33 0.98 4.09
CA GLY A 573 2.68 0.69 4.56
C GLY A 573 3.23 1.74 5.53
N LEU A 574 4.56 1.90 5.49
CA LEU A 574 5.28 2.72 6.46
C LEU A 574 4.92 4.22 6.41
N ASP A 575 4.38 4.69 5.29
CA ASP A 575 3.97 6.09 5.13
C ASP A 575 2.75 6.44 6.00
N ALA A 576 1.94 5.45 6.41
CA ALA A 576 0.82 5.63 7.34
C ALA A 576 1.27 5.92 8.79
N SER A 577 2.56 5.79 9.09
CA SER A 577 3.09 5.96 10.45
C SER A 577 2.87 7.36 11.00
N VAL A 578 2.61 7.45 12.30
CA VAL A 578 2.60 8.67 13.10
C VAL A 578 3.80 8.64 14.07
N SER A 579 4.25 9.80 14.55
CA SER A 579 5.37 9.87 15.49
C SER A 579 5.04 9.20 16.82
N GLY A 580 6.04 8.56 17.42
CA GLY A 580 5.88 7.87 18.71
C GLY A 580 5.49 8.84 19.83
N GLU A 581 5.89 10.11 19.72
CA GLU A 581 5.50 11.18 20.64
C GLU A 581 3.99 11.45 20.58
N LEU A 582 3.41 11.52 19.38
CA LEU A 582 1.97 11.72 19.20
C LEU A 582 1.17 10.50 19.66
N GLU A 583 1.65 9.29 19.37
CA GLU A 583 1.03 8.05 19.84
C GLU A 583 1.06 7.96 21.38
N ALA A 584 2.21 8.22 21.99
CA ALA A 584 2.37 8.20 23.45
C ALA A 584 1.55 9.29 24.16
N ALA A 585 1.36 10.45 23.53
CA ALA A 585 0.48 11.51 24.02
C ALA A 585 -1.02 11.19 23.82
N GLY A 586 -1.36 10.06 23.21
CA GLY A 586 -2.73 9.72 22.83
C GLY A 586 -3.34 10.74 21.85
N ALA A 587 -2.50 11.42 21.07
CA ALA A 587 -2.88 12.49 20.13
C ALA A 587 -2.76 12.06 18.67
N GLY A 588 -2.15 10.91 18.39
CA GLY A 588 -2.00 10.34 17.05
C GLY A 588 -2.31 8.86 17.02
N VAL A 589 -2.89 8.39 15.90
CA VAL A 589 -3.08 6.98 15.60
C VAL A 589 -2.81 6.71 14.12
N ALA A 590 -2.01 5.69 13.85
CA ALA A 590 -1.73 5.20 12.51
C ALA A 590 -2.65 4.02 12.16
N ILE A 591 -3.18 4.02 10.94
CA ILE A 591 -3.91 2.92 10.32
C ILE A 591 -3.21 2.57 9.00
N ASP A 592 -2.48 1.45 9.00
CA ASP A 592 -1.83 0.89 7.81
C ASP A 592 -2.78 -0.08 7.09
N GLY A 593 -3.33 0.37 5.97
CA GLY A 593 -4.18 -0.44 5.12
C GLY A 593 -4.93 0.36 4.06
N ASP A 594 -5.74 -0.35 3.29
CA ASP A 594 -6.54 0.23 2.22
C ASP A 594 -7.54 1.27 2.77
N ILE A 595 -7.51 2.48 2.20
CA ILE A 595 -8.33 3.61 2.69
C ILE A 595 -9.82 3.31 2.51
N LYS A 596 -10.23 2.61 1.45
CA LYS A 596 -11.63 2.25 1.21
C LYS A 596 -12.13 1.28 2.28
N LEU A 597 -11.32 0.30 2.67
CA LEU A 597 -11.61 -0.58 3.82
C LEU A 597 -11.68 0.21 5.13
N ALA A 598 -10.69 1.04 5.41
CA ALA A 598 -10.65 1.85 6.63
C ALA A 598 -11.90 2.73 6.77
N LEU A 599 -12.23 3.51 5.74
CA LEU A 599 -13.39 4.39 5.75
C LEU A 599 -14.69 3.61 5.87
N SER A 600 -14.80 2.43 5.27
CA SER A 600 -16.00 1.61 5.44
C SER A 600 -16.27 1.27 6.90
N PHE A 601 -15.24 1.06 7.72
CA PHE A 601 -15.38 0.79 9.14
C PHE A 601 -15.53 2.07 9.98
N LEU A 602 -14.70 3.07 9.71
CA LEU A 602 -14.68 4.33 10.47
C LEU A 602 -16.00 5.09 10.35
N LEU A 603 -16.67 4.99 9.19
CA LEU A 603 -17.91 5.70 8.89
C LEU A 603 -19.18 4.87 9.16
N GLN A 604 -19.05 3.56 9.48
CA GLN A 604 -20.18 2.66 9.75
C GLN A 604 -20.98 3.05 11.01
N GLY A 605 -22.27 2.71 11.04
CA GLY A 605 -23.10 2.76 12.24
C GLY A 605 -23.67 4.12 12.64
N GLN A 606 -23.64 5.12 11.75
CA GLN A 606 -24.21 6.44 12.03
C GLN A 606 -25.11 6.97 10.89
N SER A 607 -25.81 6.04 10.22
CA SER A 607 -26.90 6.32 9.29
C SER A 607 -28.24 6.09 10.00
N SER A 608 -28.60 6.97 10.93
CA SER A 608 -29.99 7.15 11.39
C SER A 608 -30.16 8.45 12.18
N MET A 609 -30.23 9.56 11.46
CA MET A 609 -31.23 10.58 11.79
C MET A 609 -31.89 10.97 10.47
N SER A 610 -32.88 10.15 10.07
CA SER A 610 -33.87 10.56 9.11
C SER A 610 -34.55 11.81 9.66
N VAL A 611 -34.44 12.90 8.89
CA VAL A 611 -35.27 14.10 9.05
C VAL A 611 -36.73 13.66 9.02
N SER A 612 -37.42 13.81 10.14
CA SER A 612 -38.89 13.83 10.19
C SER A 612 -39.39 15.22 9.85
#